data_AF-A0A9X0FW17-F1
#
_entry.id   AF-A0A9X0FW17-F1
#
_cell.length_a   1.000
_cell.length_b   1.000
_cell.length_c   1.000
_cell.angle_alpha   90.00
_cell.angle_beta   90.00
_cell.angle_gamma   90.00
#
_symmetry.space_group_name_H-M   'P 1'
#
loop_
_entity.id
_entity.type
_entity.pdbx_description
1 polymer ?
#
loop_
_entity_poly.entity_id
_entity_poly.type
_entity_poly.pdbx_seq_one_letter_code
_entity_poly.pdbx_strand_id
1 'polypeptide(L)'
;MQNDQQTNVQGHAQQSQFNHGGHELFDLHEVLAGTINILDQYMIFRQFIQDPALSDILDRQYQFVLSQYNVTVDCFSTGQKPSEETSTYMMKEQTQVTYGIKPSQPKKPNQSLQDVKDAGITGHMLGLVKSHAGLLSMTALEVTNPVVRRVLAAQIPNFIEMAYEIFLYQNKHSYYQVPQLTAQDMQAMTSTFAPMQGQVQMPPSKVNQQKPLH
;
A
#
# COMPACT_ATOMS: atom_id res chain seq x y z
N MET A 1 59.54 11.10 -19.71
CA MET A 1 58.53 10.33 -20.47
C MET A 1 57.94 9.32 -19.52
N GLN A 2 56.82 9.68 -18.89
CA GLN A 2 56.13 8.86 -17.89
C GLN A 2 54.78 8.49 -18.53
N ASN A 3 54.58 7.19 -18.77
CA ASN A 3 53.41 6.64 -19.44
C ASN A 3 52.24 6.59 -18.46
N ASP A 4 51.20 7.38 -18.72
CA ASP A 4 49.89 7.23 -18.11
C ASP A 4 49.19 6.00 -18.71
N GLN A 5 49.08 4.93 -17.91
CA GLN A 5 48.17 3.83 -18.20
C GLN A 5 46.74 4.25 -17.83
N GLN A 6 45.98 4.67 -18.83
CA GLN A 6 44.52 4.71 -18.75
C GLN A 6 43.98 3.28 -18.57
N THR A 7 43.51 2.97 -17.37
CA THR A 7 42.67 1.81 -17.08
C THR A 7 41.31 2.00 -17.73
N ASN A 8 41.16 1.44 -18.93
CA ASN A 8 39.90 1.37 -19.65
C ASN A 8 38.99 0.34 -18.96
N VAL A 9 38.15 0.79 -18.02
CA VAL A 9 37.11 -0.06 -17.42
C VAL A 9 35.95 -0.16 -18.41
N GLN A 10 36.12 -0.98 -19.44
CA GLN A 10 35.02 -1.47 -20.26
C GLN A 10 34.22 -2.46 -19.42
N GLY A 11 33.22 -1.93 -18.70
CA GLY A 11 32.19 -2.73 -18.05
C GLY A 11 31.50 -3.59 -19.10
N HIS A 12 31.82 -4.88 -19.12
CA HIS A 12 31.09 -5.86 -19.89
C HIS A 12 29.71 -5.98 -19.22
N ALA A 13 28.71 -5.30 -19.77
CA ALA A 13 27.32 -5.53 -19.43
C ALA A 13 26.97 -6.94 -19.92
N GLN A 14 27.29 -7.94 -19.10
CA GLN A 14 26.81 -9.29 -19.28
C GLN A 14 25.29 -9.18 -19.21
N GLN A 15 24.62 -9.38 -20.35
CA GLN A 15 23.16 -9.40 -20.41
C GLN A 15 22.69 -10.46 -19.42
N SER A 16 22.18 -10.02 -18.28
CA SER A 16 21.69 -10.92 -17.25
C SER A 16 20.58 -11.76 -17.84
N GLN A 17 20.66 -13.09 -17.66
CA GLN A 17 19.59 -14.01 -18.07
C GLN A 17 18.28 -13.75 -17.30
N PHE A 18 18.36 -13.06 -16.16
CA PHE A 18 17.23 -12.66 -15.33
C PHE A 18 17.26 -11.15 -15.06
N ASN A 19 16.15 -10.45 -15.26
CA ASN A 19 16.03 -9.02 -15.03
C ASN A 19 15.51 -8.70 -13.61
N HIS A 20 16.13 -9.31 -12.58
CA HIS A 20 15.78 -9.13 -11.17
C HIS A 20 17.06 -9.06 -10.32
N GLY A 21 17.12 -8.11 -9.38
CA GLY A 21 18.14 -8.08 -8.34
C GLY A 21 17.83 -9.06 -7.20
N GLY A 22 18.85 -9.49 -6.44
CA GLY A 22 18.64 -10.41 -5.30
C GLY A 22 17.71 -9.84 -4.22
N HIS A 23 17.83 -8.55 -3.91
CA HIS A 23 16.92 -7.83 -3.00
C HIS A 23 15.46 -7.90 -3.47
N GLU A 24 15.24 -7.61 -4.75
CA GLU A 24 13.91 -7.66 -5.36
C GLU A 24 13.28 -9.06 -5.24
N LEU A 25 14.05 -10.14 -5.41
CA LEU A 25 13.51 -11.49 -5.25
C LEU A 25 12.98 -11.73 -3.83
N PHE A 26 13.70 -11.26 -2.81
CA PHE A 26 13.27 -11.39 -1.41
C PHE A 26 12.04 -10.53 -1.13
N ASP A 27 12.02 -9.27 -1.56
CA ASP A 27 10.87 -8.41 -1.35
C ASP A 27 9.62 -8.94 -2.05
N LEU A 28 9.74 -9.45 -3.28
CA LEU A 28 8.60 -9.97 -4.02
C LEU A 28 8.07 -11.27 -3.39
N HIS A 29 8.94 -12.10 -2.81
CA HIS A 29 8.50 -13.24 -2.00
C HIS A 29 7.68 -12.78 -0.79
N GLU A 30 8.12 -11.72 -0.09
CA GLU A 30 7.38 -11.15 1.05
C GLU A 30 6.04 -10.56 0.62
N VAL A 31 6.00 -9.83 -0.50
CA VAL A 31 4.75 -9.28 -1.08
C VAL A 31 3.78 -10.40 -1.45
N LEU A 32 4.24 -11.41 -2.19
CA LEU A 32 3.37 -12.51 -2.62
C LEU A 32 2.89 -13.35 -1.44
N ALA A 33 3.75 -13.66 -0.47
CA ALA A 33 3.37 -14.36 0.75
C ALA A 33 2.39 -13.53 1.60
N GLY A 34 2.60 -12.21 1.68
CA GLY A 34 1.68 -11.29 2.33
C GLY A 34 0.31 -11.25 1.66
N THR A 35 0.27 -11.34 0.33
CA THR A 35 -0.99 -11.39 -0.44
C THR A 35 -1.75 -12.69 -0.18
N ILE A 36 -1.05 -13.84 -0.20
CA ILE A 36 -1.63 -15.15 0.16
C ILE A 36 -2.20 -15.11 1.58
N ASN A 37 -1.46 -14.52 2.52
CA ASN A 37 -1.91 -14.38 3.91
C ASN A 37 -3.23 -13.58 4.04
N ILE A 38 -3.47 -12.57 3.19
CA ILE A 38 -4.77 -11.89 3.14
C ILE A 38 -5.86 -12.85 2.69
N LEU A 39 -5.64 -13.54 1.57
CA LEU A 39 -6.61 -14.45 0.95
C LEU A 39 -7.00 -15.57 1.90
N ASP A 40 -6.02 -16.26 2.49
CA ASP A 40 -6.26 -17.38 3.40
C ASP A 40 -7.01 -16.94 4.66
N GLN A 41 -6.61 -15.81 5.25
CA GLN A 41 -7.29 -15.30 6.43
C GLN A 41 -8.71 -14.82 6.11
N TYR A 42 -8.97 -14.27 4.92
CA TYR A 42 -10.32 -13.91 4.50
C TYR A 42 -11.20 -15.16 4.40
N MET A 43 -10.70 -16.28 3.88
CA MET A 43 -11.43 -17.55 3.86
C MET A 43 -11.75 -18.06 5.27
N ILE A 44 -10.83 -17.88 6.23
CA ILE A 44 -11.06 -18.25 7.63
C ILE A 44 -12.12 -17.33 8.25
N PHE A 45 -11.97 -16.02 8.11
CA PHE A 45 -12.88 -15.02 8.68
C PHE A 45 -14.30 -15.14 8.17
N ARG A 46 -14.45 -15.50 6.89
CA ARG A 46 -15.75 -15.68 6.24
C ARG A 46 -16.69 -16.64 6.97
N GLN A 47 -16.15 -17.60 7.74
CA GLN A 47 -16.92 -18.56 8.54
C GLN A 47 -17.56 -17.95 9.79
N PHE A 48 -17.06 -16.80 10.24
CA PHE A 48 -17.48 -16.15 11.50
C PHE A 48 -18.27 -14.86 11.27
N ILE A 49 -18.35 -14.36 10.03
CA ILE A 49 -19.09 -13.14 9.68
C ILE A 49 -20.59 -13.39 9.80
N GLN A 50 -21.29 -12.48 10.48
CA GLN A 50 -22.75 -12.52 10.64
C GLN A 50 -23.45 -11.46 9.80
N ASP A 51 -22.88 -10.26 9.69
CA ASP A 51 -23.43 -9.19 8.87
C ASP A 51 -23.25 -9.44 7.36
N PRO A 52 -24.34 -9.54 6.58
CA PRO A 52 -24.26 -9.69 5.13
C PRO A 52 -23.49 -8.56 4.42
N ALA A 53 -23.54 -7.32 4.94
CA ALA A 53 -22.79 -6.21 4.35
C ALA A 53 -21.28 -6.41 4.49
N LEU A 54 -20.83 -6.89 5.66
CA LEU A 54 -19.42 -7.24 5.86
C LEU A 54 -19.00 -8.43 4.99
N SER A 55 -19.91 -9.41 4.81
CA SER A 55 -19.67 -10.53 3.90
C SER A 55 -19.47 -10.06 2.45
N ASP A 56 -20.28 -9.12 1.95
CA ASP A 56 -20.10 -8.56 0.60
C ASP A 56 -18.76 -7.82 0.45
N ILE A 57 -18.36 -7.04 1.46
CA ILE A 57 -17.05 -6.37 1.46
C ILE A 57 -15.94 -7.41 1.38
N LEU A 58 -15.95 -8.42 2.25
CA LEU A 58 -14.92 -9.46 2.25
C LEU A 58 -14.86 -10.20 0.91
N ASP A 59 -16.00 -10.65 0.39
CA ASP A 59 -16.06 -11.44 -0.84
C ASP A 59 -15.53 -10.65 -2.04
N ARG A 60 -15.86 -9.35 -2.16
CA ARG A 60 -15.34 -8.48 -3.24
C ARG A 60 -13.86 -8.17 -3.10
N GLN A 61 -13.42 -7.85 -1.88
CA GLN A 61 -12.00 -7.59 -1.63
C GLN A 61 -11.17 -8.85 -1.89
N TYR A 62 -11.65 -10.04 -1.51
CA TYR A 62 -10.99 -11.31 -1.83
C TYR A 62 -10.78 -11.49 -3.33
N GLN A 63 -11.84 -11.33 -4.13
CA GLN A 63 -11.74 -11.49 -5.59
C GLN A 63 -10.79 -10.46 -6.20
N PHE A 64 -10.83 -9.23 -5.72
CA PHE A 64 -9.91 -8.19 -6.17
C PHE A 64 -8.46 -8.54 -5.82
N VAL A 65 -8.17 -8.88 -4.56
CA VAL A 65 -6.82 -9.26 -4.11
C VAL A 65 -6.30 -10.48 -4.88
N LEU A 66 -7.16 -11.46 -5.16
CA LEU A 66 -6.79 -12.64 -5.96
C LEU A 66 -6.37 -12.26 -7.40
N SER A 67 -7.08 -11.31 -8.02
CA SER A 67 -6.66 -10.80 -9.34
C SER A 67 -5.29 -10.13 -9.28
N GLN A 68 -5.02 -9.34 -8.24
CA GLN A 68 -3.73 -8.66 -8.07
C GLN A 68 -2.59 -9.63 -7.78
N TYR A 69 -2.86 -10.68 -7.02
CA TYR A 69 -1.94 -11.81 -6.83
C TYR A 69 -1.54 -12.42 -8.18
N ASN A 70 -2.51 -12.79 -9.01
CA ASN A 70 -2.25 -13.42 -10.30
C ASN A 70 -1.44 -12.50 -11.24
N VAL A 71 -1.80 -11.21 -11.32
CA VAL A 71 -1.06 -10.20 -12.10
C VAL A 71 0.38 -10.07 -11.61
N THR A 72 0.60 -10.08 -10.29
CA THR A 72 1.93 -9.98 -9.69
C THR A 72 2.76 -11.24 -9.97
N VAL A 73 2.17 -12.44 -9.89
CA VAL A 73 2.83 -13.71 -10.23
C VAL A 73 3.25 -13.75 -11.70
N ASP A 74 2.37 -13.35 -12.62
CA ASP A 74 2.67 -13.28 -14.06
C ASP A 74 3.86 -12.35 -14.33
N CYS A 75 3.78 -11.12 -13.81
CA CYS A 75 4.84 -10.14 -14.00
C CYS A 75 6.16 -10.55 -13.33
N PHE A 76 6.10 -11.13 -12.13
CA PHE A 76 7.29 -11.58 -11.40
C PHE A 76 7.99 -12.76 -12.09
N SER A 77 7.22 -13.73 -12.58
CA SER A 77 7.77 -14.92 -13.23
C SER A 77 8.39 -14.63 -14.60
N THR A 78 7.81 -13.68 -15.35
CA THR A 78 8.26 -13.32 -16.69
C THR A 78 9.24 -12.15 -16.72
N GLY A 79 9.19 -11.28 -15.71
CA GLY A 79 9.85 -9.98 -15.72
C GLY A 79 9.31 -9.01 -16.78
N GLN A 80 8.15 -9.30 -17.38
CA GLN A 80 7.54 -8.56 -18.49
C GLN A 80 6.18 -7.97 -18.10
N LYS A 81 5.57 -7.18 -19.01
CA LYS A 81 4.22 -6.64 -18.81
C LYS A 81 3.25 -7.80 -18.58
N PRO A 82 2.43 -7.79 -17.51
CA PRO A 82 1.43 -8.82 -17.30
C PRO A 82 0.42 -8.84 -18.46
N SER A 83 -0.13 -10.03 -18.69
CA SER A 83 -1.17 -10.27 -19.71
C SER A 83 -2.47 -9.51 -19.42
N GLU A 84 -2.78 -9.27 -18.14
CA GLU A 84 -3.91 -8.47 -17.69
C GLU A 84 -3.46 -7.13 -17.09
N GLU A 85 -4.26 -6.08 -17.31
CA GLU A 85 -4.01 -4.77 -16.69
C GLU A 85 -4.56 -4.72 -15.26
N THR A 86 -3.92 -3.95 -14.39
CA THR A 86 -4.40 -3.71 -13.03
C THR A 86 -5.74 -2.99 -13.07
N SER A 87 -6.76 -3.54 -12.41
CA SER A 87 -8.07 -2.90 -12.23
C SER A 87 -8.07 -1.89 -11.07
N THR A 88 -9.06 -1.00 -11.07
CA THR A 88 -9.34 -0.10 -9.95
C THR A 88 -10.35 -0.75 -8.99
N TYR A 89 -10.04 -0.76 -7.70
CA TYR A 89 -10.98 -1.18 -6.68
C TYR A 89 -12.05 -0.10 -6.47
N MET A 90 -13.32 -0.46 -6.66
CA MET A 90 -14.45 0.45 -6.47
C MET A 90 -15.23 0.03 -5.22
N MET A 91 -14.99 0.73 -4.12
CA MET A 91 -15.74 0.50 -2.88
C MET A 91 -17.24 0.84 -3.04
N LYS A 92 -18.09 0.17 -2.25
CA LYS A 92 -19.54 0.41 -2.24
C LYS A 92 -20.00 1.25 -1.05
N GLU A 93 -19.23 1.28 0.04
CA GLU A 93 -19.60 2.08 1.22
C GLU A 93 -19.63 3.57 0.91
N GLN A 94 -20.55 4.29 1.56
CA GLN A 94 -20.65 5.74 1.42
C GLN A 94 -19.50 6.43 2.16
N THR A 95 -18.88 7.42 1.53
CA THR A 95 -17.76 8.19 2.09
C THR A 95 -18.22 9.23 3.10
N GLN A 96 -18.95 8.80 4.13
CA GLN A 96 -19.41 9.64 5.23
C GLN A 96 -18.89 9.11 6.56
N VAL A 97 -18.08 9.92 7.24
CA VAL A 97 -17.56 9.60 8.58
C VAL A 97 -18.47 10.21 9.64
N THR A 98 -18.89 9.38 10.59
CA THR A 98 -19.52 9.80 11.84
C THR A 98 -18.45 10.12 12.88
N TYR A 99 -18.45 11.38 13.32
CA TYR A 99 -17.54 11.87 14.36
C TYR A 99 -18.13 11.75 15.76
N GLY A 100 -17.25 11.72 16.75
CA GLY A 100 -17.58 11.68 18.17
C GLY A 100 -17.26 10.35 18.85
N ILE A 101 -17.39 10.35 20.17
CA ILE A 101 -17.20 9.17 21.03
C ILE A 101 -18.54 8.81 21.69
N LYS A 102 -18.90 7.53 21.63
CA LYS A 102 -19.98 6.92 22.40
C LYS A 102 -19.36 6.01 23.47
N PRO A 103 -19.83 6.07 24.73
CA PRO A 103 -19.41 5.13 25.76
C PRO A 103 -19.57 3.68 25.28
N SER A 104 -18.52 2.87 25.46
CA SER A 104 -18.52 1.45 25.08
C SER A 104 -17.84 0.63 26.17
N GLN A 105 -18.17 -0.66 26.23
CA GLN A 105 -17.50 -1.57 27.14
C GLN A 105 -16.02 -1.73 26.73
N PRO A 106 -15.09 -1.89 27.69
CA PRO A 106 -13.70 -2.15 27.38
C PRO A 106 -13.53 -3.35 26.44
N LYS A 107 -12.68 -3.21 25.42
CA LYS A 107 -12.33 -4.31 24.52
C LYS A 107 -11.45 -5.32 25.25
N LYS A 108 -11.69 -6.62 25.03
CA LYS A 108 -10.90 -7.73 25.58
C LYS A 108 -10.67 -8.80 24.49
N PRO A 109 -9.63 -9.64 24.60
CA PRO A 109 -9.44 -10.78 23.72
C PRO A 109 -10.60 -11.78 23.82
N ASN A 110 -10.85 -12.50 22.72
CA ASN A 110 -11.79 -13.63 22.68
C ASN A 110 -11.29 -14.75 23.59
N GLN A 111 -12.18 -15.40 24.35
CA GLN A 111 -11.85 -16.57 25.18
C GLN A 111 -12.07 -17.89 24.42
N SER A 112 -12.91 -17.85 23.38
CA SER A 112 -13.26 -18.99 22.54
C SER A 112 -13.64 -18.52 21.13
N LEU A 113 -13.78 -19.46 20.19
CA LEU A 113 -14.24 -19.14 18.83
C LEU A 113 -15.69 -18.61 18.81
N GLN A 114 -16.50 -18.95 19.81
CA GLN A 114 -17.87 -18.45 19.94
C GLN A 114 -17.93 -16.94 20.25
N ASP A 115 -16.83 -16.37 20.77
CA ASP A 115 -16.71 -14.95 21.06
C ASP A 115 -16.34 -14.12 19.83
N VAL A 116 -15.94 -14.74 18.72
CA VAL A 116 -15.60 -14.02 17.48
C VAL A 116 -16.85 -13.27 16.98
N LYS A 117 -16.68 -11.97 16.72
CA LYS A 117 -17.70 -11.04 16.20
C LYS A 117 -17.15 -10.24 15.03
N ASP A 118 -18.05 -9.70 14.22
CA ASP A 118 -17.76 -8.80 13.09
C ASP A 118 -16.84 -7.63 13.47
N ALA A 119 -17.00 -7.06 14.67
CA ALA A 119 -16.11 -6.02 15.19
C ALA A 119 -14.64 -6.45 15.29
N GLY A 120 -14.38 -7.69 15.70
CA GLY A 120 -13.02 -8.25 15.75
C GLY A 120 -12.50 -8.62 14.37
N ILE A 121 -13.36 -9.25 13.54
CA ILE A 121 -13.03 -9.65 12.17
C ILE A 121 -12.60 -8.44 11.33
N THR A 122 -13.38 -7.37 11.35
CA THR A 122 -13.03 -6.12 10.64
C THR A 122 -11.72 -5.53 11.12
N GLY A 123 -11.39 -5.68 12.41
CA GLY A 123 -10.10 -5.28 12.97
C GLY A 123 -8.94 -6.06 12.34
N HIS A 124 -9.10 -7.37 12.17
CA HIS A 124 -8.12 -8.21 11.48
C HIS A 124 -8.02 -7.86 9.99
N MET A 125 -9.17 -7.74 9.30
CA MET A 125 -9.21 -7.36 7.87
C MET A 125 -8.48 -6.03 7.63
N LEU A 126 -8.77 -5.01 8.45
CA LEU A 126 -8.12 -3.70 8.34
C LEU A 126 -6.60 -3.80 8.57
N GLY A 127 -6.19 -4.56 9.59
CA GLY A 127 -4.76 -4.77 9.90
C GLY A 127 -4.01 -5.40 8.73
N LEU A 128 -4.59 -6.43 8.11
CA LEU A 128 -4.00 -7.12 6.96
C LEU A 128 -3.82 -6.18 5.76
N VAL A 129 -4.90 -5.53 5.31
CA VAL A 129 -4.89 -4.66 4.13
C VAL A 129 -3.97 -3.45 4.35
N LYS A 130 -4.02 -2.83 5.54
CA LYS A 130 -3.17 -1.68 5.87
C LYS A 130 -1.69 -2.02 5.89
N SER A 131 -1.32 -3.17 6.46
CA SER A 131 0.08 -3.61 6.51
C SER A 131 0.59 -3.94 5.12
N HIS A 132 -0.24 -4.57 4.29
CA HIS A 132 0.12 -4.91 2.92
C HIS A 132 0.26 -3.67 2.01
N ALA A 133 -0.61 -2.66 2.16
CA ALA A 133 -0.44 -1.37 1.48
C ALA A 133 0.92 -0.72 1.83
N GLY A 134 1.34 -0.81 3.10
CA GLY A 134 2.65 -0.35 3.55
C GLY A 134 3.79 -1.14 2.93
N LEU A 135 3.71 -2.48 2.92
CA LEU A 135 4.69 -3.36 2.30
C LEU A 135 4.85 -3.06 0.80
N LEU A 136 3.74 -3.01 0.04
CA LEU A 136 3.74 -2.63 -1.37
C LEU A 136 4.44 -1.29 -1.61
N SER A 137 4.15 -0.30 -0.76
CA SER A 137 4.74 1.03 -0.85
C SER A 137 6.24 1.01 -0.61
N MET A 138 6.72 0.28 0.40
CA MET A 138 8.15 0.15 0.70
C MET A 138 8.88 -0.56 -0.43
N THR A 139 8.40 -1.74 -0.83
CA THR A 139 9.01 -2.56 -1.88
C THR A 139 9.09 -1.81 -3.23
N ALA A 140 8.01 -1.14 -3.64
CA ALA A 140 7.97 -0.46 -4.94
C ALA A 140 8.99 0.70 -5.09
N LEU A 141 9.65 1.14 -4.01
CA LEU A 141 10.68 2.18 -4.08
C LEU A 141 12.00 1.66 -4.65
N GLU A 142 12.30 0.38 -4.50
CA GLU A 142 13.61 -0.19 -4.82
C GLU A 142 13.60 -1.48 -5.65
N VAL A 143 12.42 -1.96 -6.06
CA VAL A 143 12.31 -3.00 -7.08
C VAL A 143 13.00 -2.58 -8.38
N THR A 144 13.94 -3.40 -8.83
CA THR A 144 14.84 -3.07 -9.94
C THR A 144 14.21 -3.29 -11.30
N ASN A 145 13.32 -4.29 -11.44
CA ASN A 145 12.54 -4.47 -12.64
C ASN A 145 11.48 -3.35 -12.80
N PRO A 146 11.56 -2.51 -13.85
CA PRO A 146 10.68 -1.36 -14.00
C PRO A 146 9.22 -1.71 -14.27
N VAL A 147 8.93 -2.93 -14.73
CA VAL A 147 7.57 -3.41 -14.94
C VAL A 147 6.97 -3.87 -13.63
N VAL A 148 7.65 -4.77 -12.92
CA VAL A 148 7.22 -5.27 -11.59
C VAL A 148 7.01 -4.09 -10.64
N ARG A 149 7.95 -3.14 -10.62
CA ARG A 149 7.85 -1.91 -9.84
C ARG A 149 6.54 -1.15 -10.10
N ARG A 150 6.14 -1.02 -11.36
CA ARG A 150 4.90 -0.31 -11.74
C ARG A 150 3.66 -1.11 -11.36
N VAL A 151 3.69 -2.43 -11.49
CA VAL A 151 2.60 -3.31 -11.07
C VAL A 151 2.35 -3.18 -9.57
N LEU A 152 3.40 -3.21 -8.73
CA LEU A 152 3.26 -3.01 -7.29
C LEU A 152 2.74 -1.61 -6.96
N ALA A 153 3.33 -0.57 -7.58
CA ALA A 153 2.92 0.80 -7.35
C ALA A 153 1.44 1.07 -7.71
N ALA A 154 0.95 0.45 -8.80
CA ALA A 154 -0.44 0.59 -9.24
C ALA A 154 -1.45 -0.05 -8.28
N GLN A 155 -1.03 -1.01 -7.46
CA GLN A 155 -1.90 -1.65 -6.47
C GLN A 155 -2.11 -0.78 -5.23
N ILE A 156 -1.16 0.08 -4.86
CA ILE A 156 -1.18 0.85 -3.60
C ILE A 156 -2.49 1.63 -3.42
N PRO A 157 -2.98 2.42 -4.41
CA PRO A 157 -4.25 3.14 -4.24
C PRO A 157 -5.43 2.21 -3.97
N ASN A 158 -5.45 1.02 -4.57
CA ASN A 158 -6.54 0.07 -4.39
C ASN A 158 -6.58 -0.50 -2.96
N PHE A 159 -5.42 -0.81 -2.38
CA PHE A 159 -5.35 -1.24 -0.99
C PHE A 159 -5.66 -0.11 -0.01
N ILE A 160 -5.38 1.15 -0.37
CA ILE A 160 -5.86 2.32 0.38
C ILE A 160 -7.39 2.38 0.39
N GLU A 161 -8.04 2.23 -0.78
CA GLU A 161 -9.50 2.21 -0.89
C GLU A 161 -10.13 1.04 -0.12
N MET A 162 -9.56 -0.17 -0.21
CA MET A 162 -10.03 -1.34 0.56
C MET A 162 -9.95 -1.11 2.08
N ALA A 163 -8.84 -0.54 2.57
CA ALA A 163 -8.69 -0.21 3.98
C ALA A 163 -9.67 0.89 4.41
N TYR A 164 -9.91 1.87 3.55
CA TYR A 164 -10.86 2.95 3.81
C TYR A 164 -12.30 2.44 3.88
N GLU A 165 -12.69 1.52 3.00
CA GLU A 165 -14.01 0.88 3.04
C GLU A 165 -14.24 0.10 4.34
N ILE A 166 -13.25 -0.68 4.80
CA ILE A 166 -13.34 -1.39 6.09
C ILE A 166 -13.47 -0.38 7.24
N PHE A 167 -12.71 0.72 7.20
CA PHE A 167 -12.82 1.80 8.18
C PHE A 167 -14.22 2.43 8.19
N LEU A 168 -14.81 2.72 7.01
CA LEU A 168 -16.17 3.26 6.90
C LEU A 168 -17.20 2.30 7.50
N TYR A 169 -17.09 1.00 7.18
CA TYR A 169 -17.92 -0.03 7.79
C TYR A 169 -17.80 -0.03 9.32
N GLN A 170 -16.58 -0.01 9.86
CA GLN A 170 -16.34 0.03 11.30
C GLN A 170 -16.88 1.31 11.95
N ASN A 171 -16.77 2.45 11.27
CA ASN A 171 -17.24 3.73 11.78
C ASN A 171 -18.77 3.78 11.83
N LYS A 172 -19.45 3.32 10.79
CA LYS A 172 -20.92 3.15 10.74
C LYS A 172 -21.44 2.29 11.89
N HIS A 173 -20.72 1.22 12.24
CA HIS A 173 -21.05 0.33 13.36
C HIS A 173 -20.50 0.78 14.72
N SER A 174 -19.87 1.95 14.81
CA SER A 174 -19.23 2.47 16.03
C SER A 174 -18.10 1.59 16.59
N TYR A 175 -17.56 0.64 15.81
CA TYR A 175 -16.37 -0.15 16.15
C TYR A 175 -15.10 0.69 16.09
N TYR A 176 -15.08 1.69 15.20
CA TYR A 176 -14.06 2.71 15.06
C TYR A 176 -14.67 4.10 15.28
N GLN A 177 -14.33 4.72 16.40
CA GLN A 177 -14.87 6.04 16.76
C GLN A 177 -13.83 7.12 16.46
N VAL A 178 -14.28 8.24 15.90
CA VAL A 178 -13.41 9.32 15.43
C VAL A 178 -13.66 10.56 16.28
N PRO A 179 -12.92 10.78 17.38
CA PRO A 179 -13.03 11.99 18.17
C PRO A 179 -12.59 13.21 17.35
N GLN A 180 -13.14 14.37 17.67
CA GLN A 180 -12.72 15.64 17.09
C GLN A 180 -12.08 16.52 18.16
N LEU A 181 -11.15 17.37 17.72
CA LEU A 181 -10.69 18.50 18.51
C LEU A 181 -11.79 19.56 18.62
N THR A 182 -11.56 20.60 19.43
CA THR A 182 -12.47 21.75 19.46
C THR A 182 -12.48 22.44 18.09
N ALA A 183 -13.59 23.10 17.75
CA ALA A 183 -13.70 23.83 16.47
C ALA A 183 -12.60 24.90 16.31
N GLN A 184 -12.25 25.57 17.41
CA GLN A 184 -11.18 26.57 17.44
C GLN A 184 -9.82 25.95 17.09
N ASP A 185 -9.45 24.83 17.71
CA ASP A 185 -8.17 24.15 17.44
C ASP A 185 -8.11 23.64 16.00
N MET A 186 -9.21 23.06 15.50
CA MET A 186 -9.29 22.59 14.11
C MET A 186 -9.10 23.74 13.12
N GLN A 187 -9.74 24.89 13.35
CA GLN A 187 -9.58 26.07 12.49
C GLN A 187 -8.14 26.60 12.51
N ALA A 188 -7.53 26.71 13.69
CA ALA A 188 -6.13 27.12 13.82
C ALA A 188 -5.18 26.18 13.07
N MET A 189 -5.33 24.86 13.25
CA MET A 189 -4.47 23.87 12.58
C MET A 189 -4.66 23.85 11.07
N THR A 190 -5.89 23.91 10.57
CA THR A 190 -6.16 23.89 9.12
C THR A 190 -5.70 25.15 8.39
N SER A 191 -5.64 26.29 9.09
CA SER A 191 -5.12 27.55 8.55
C SER A 191 -3.60 27.71 8.67
N THR A 192 -2.89 26.73 9.26
CA THR A 192 -1.43 26.80 9.47
C THR A 192 -0.63 26.70 8.17
N PHE A 193 -1.20 26.07 7.13
CA PHE A 193 -0.58 25.95 5.81
C PHE A 193 -1.29 26.87 4.82
N ALA A 194 -0.53 27.58 3.99
CA ALA A 194 -1.05 28.41 2.91
C ALA A 194 -0.35 28.09 1.59
N PRO A 195 -1.03 28.19 0.43
CA PRO A 195 -0.38 28.10 -0.87
C PRO A 195 0.70 29.18 -1.03
N MET A 196 1.85 28.80 -1.58
CA MET A 196 2.88 29.77 -1.97
C MET A 196 2.36 30.62 -3.13
N GLN A 197 2.40 31.95 -2.97
CA GLN A 197 2.03 32.91 -4.01
C GLN A 197 3.28 33.53 -4.62
N GLY A 198 3.30 33.67 -5.96
CA GLY A 198 4.42 34.24 -6.71
C GLY A 198 5.23 33.20 -7.48
N GLN A 199 6.28 33.66 -8.17
CA GLN A 199 7.20 32.79 -8.90
C GLN A 199 8.36 32.39 -7.98
N VAL A 200 8.67 31.08 -7.95
CA VAL A 200 9.85 30.55 -7.25
C VAL A 200 11.06 30.71 -8.16
N GLN A 201 12.09 31.39 -7.67
CA GLN A 201 13.39 31.43 -8.34
C GLN A 201 14.31 30.39 -7.69
N MET A 202 14.58 29.30 -8.40
CA MET A 202 15.50 28.28 -7.93
C MET A 202 16.92 28.86 -7.85
N PRO A 203 17.69 28.57 -6.78
CA PRO A 203 19.07 29.01 -6.71
C PRO A 203 19.88 28.44 -7.89
N PRO A 204 20.85 29.20 -8.44
CA PRO A 204 21.63 28.77 -9.59
C PRO A 204 22.42 27.49 -9.28
N SER A 205 22.46 26.55 -10.23
CA SER A 205 23.23 25.31 -10.11
C SER A 205 24.74 25.59 -10.10
N LYS A 206 25.47 25.03 -9.12
CA LYS A 206 26.94 25.19 -9.00
C LYS A 206 27.73 24.47 -10.10
N VAL A 207 27.10 23.60 -10.88
CA VAL A 207 27.75 22.81 -11.95
C VAL A 207 28.32 23.70 -13.07
N ASN A 208 27.80 24.91 -13.26
CA ASN A 208 28.30 25.86 -14.27
C ASN A 208 29.43 26.79 -13.79
N GLN A 209 29.95 26.64 -12.56
CA GLN A 209 31.00 27.53 -12.01
C GLN A 209 32.41 26.96 -12.09
N GLN A 210 32.60 25.70 -12.51
CA GLN A 210 33.92 25.14 -12.76
C GLN A 210 34.32 25.36 -14.23
N LYS A 211 34.93 26.52 -14.51
CA LYS A 211 35.76 26.68 -15.72
C LYS A 211 36.95 25.71 -15.62
N PRO A 212 37.39 25.08 -16.73
CA PRO A 212 38.62 24.31 -16.74
C PRO A 212 39.78 25.26 -16.40
N LEU A 213 40.56 24.90 -15.37
CA LEU A 213 41.87 25.49 -15.14
C LEU A 213 42.75 25.07 -16.32
N HIS A 214 43.25 26.08 -17.05
CA HIS A 214 44.31 25.92 -18.05
C HIS A 214 45.59 25.40 -17.41
#